data_AF-A0A7S0BUJ5-F1
#
_entry.id   AF-A0A7S0BUJ5-F1
#
_cell.length_a   1.000
_cell.length_b   1.000
_cell.length_c   1.000
_cell.angle_alpha   90.00
_cell.angle_beta   90.00
_cell.angle_gamma   90.00
#
_symmetry.space_group_name_H-M   'P 1'
#
loop_
_entity.id
_entity.type
_entity.pdbx_description
1 polymer ?
#
loop_
_entity_poly.entity_id
_entity_poly.type
_entity_poly.pdbx_seq_one_letter_code
_entity_poly.pdbx_strand_id
1 'polypeptide(L)'
;MHHLNIDLPPLSCCSTKEENKRFCEKLNIPFIDCDYDVDNWHSRMKGMEYDAERGSRCTECFDMRMERTALYAYENDYDVIATTNATSRWKDANQVDASGYRAAERYGEKLKYWACDWQTDEMTMRKYQISANERFYKQEYCGCSHSLRDSNDWRRANGIPKIQIGGDTAGLGERFFSDPIVDAQEEAQEVVDEFFAQANELAKAGNCKSKRKETLHVYKDRRKNEADDGLINGFNNW
;
A
#
# COMPACT_ATOMS: atom_id res chain seq x y z
N MET A 1 13.13 -17.69 11.47
CA MET A 1 12.23 -16.68 10.89
C MET A 1 11.65 -17.27 9.62
N HIS A 2 10.34 -17.22 9.43
CA HIS A 2 9.67 -17.63 8.19
C HIS A 2 8.98 -16.41 7.60
N HIS A 3 8.96 -16.30 6.28
CA HIS A 3 8.16 -15.28 5.60
C HIS A 3 6.86 -15.91 5.11
N LEU A 4 5.74 -15.39 5.60
CA LEU A 4 4.42 -15.79 5.16
C LEU A 4 3.87 -14.72 4.21
N ASN A 5 3.62 -15.10 2.97
CA ASN A 5 3.03 -14.19 2.00
C ASN A 5 1.50 -14.38 1.94
N ILE A 6 0.79 -13.27 2.11
CA ILE A 6 -0.67 -13.20 1.99
C ILE A 6 -1.00 -11.95 1.19
N ASP A 7 -0.86 -12.04 -0.13
CA ASP A 7 -1.08 -10.91 -1.06
C ASP A 7 -2.54 -10.76 -1.51
N LEU A 8 -2.89 -9.55 -1.99
CA LEU A 8 -4.22 -9.18 -2.50
C LEU A 8 -4.20 -8.94 -4.03
N PRO A 9 -5.36 -8.96 -4.71
CA PRO A 9 -5.52 -8.75 -6.14
C PRO A 9 -5.71 -7.26 -6.48
N PRO A 10 -5.22 -6.78 -7.65
CA PRO A 10 -5.25 -7.53 -8.93
C PRO A 10 -3.91 -7.58 -9.69
N LEU A 11 -3.70 -8.64 -10.48
CA LEU A 11 -2.73 -8.81 -11.61
C LEU A 11 -1.22 -8.48 -11.39
N SER A 12 -0.82 -7.55 -10.52
CA SER A 12 0.58 -7.30 -10.14
C SER A 12 1.09 -8.24 -9.05
N CYS A 13 0.18 -8.97 -8.38
CA CYS A 13 0.49 -9.93 -7.32
C CYS A 13 1.50 -11.01 -7.75
N CYS A 14 1.45 -11.48 -9.01
CA CYS A 14 2.41 -12.49 -9.48
C CYS A 14 3.84 -11.95 -9.49
N SER A 15 4.05 -10.71 -9.96
CA SER A 15 5.38 -10.09 -10.00
C SER A 15 5.93 -9.82 -8.61
N THR A 16 5.13 -9.25 -7.69
CA THR A 16 5.58 -8.97 -6.31
C THR A 16 5.84 -10.25 -5.51
N LYS A 17 5.01 -11.28 -5.72
CA LYS A 17 5.15 -12.57 -5.06
C LYS A 17 6.42 -13.30 -5.51
N GLU A 18 6.71 -13.32 -6.81
CA GLU A 18 7.93 -13.93 -7.35
C GLU A 18 9.19 -13.19 -6.86
N GLU A 19 9.14 -11.86 -6.78
CA GLU A 19 10.23 -11.05 -6.21
C GLU A 19 10.46 -11.35 -4.72
N ASN A 20 9.39 -11.39 -3.92
CA ASN A 20 9.47 -11.75 -2.50
C ASN A 20 10.03 -13.15 -2.30
N LYS A 21 9.59 -14.12 -3.12
CA LYS A 21 10.10 -15.49 -3.07
C LYS A 21 11.60 -15.54 -3.40
N ARG A 22 12.02 -14.90 -4.49
CA ARG A 22 13.44 -14.80 -4.89
C ARG A 22 14.31 -14.16 -3.79
N PHE A 23 13.81 -13.11 -3.16
CA PHE A 23 14.54 -12.42 -2.10
C PHE A 23 14.65 -13.28 -0.82
N CYS A 24 13.58 -13.99 -0.45
CA CYS A 24 13.61 -14.94 0.66
C CYS A 24 14.59 -16.10 0.40
N GLU A 25 14.61 -16.65 -0.82
CA GLU A 25 15.57 -17.67 -1.24
C GLU A 25 17.02 -17.17 -1.11
N LYS A 26 17.31 -15.93 -1.55
CA LYS A 26 18.63 -15.30 -1.41
C LYS A 26 19.07 -15.15 0.04
N LEU A 27 18.13 -14.85 0.94
CA LEU A 27 18.38 -14.70 2.38
C LEU A 27 18.30 -16.01 3.17
N ASN A 28 18.04 -17.13 2.49
CA ASN A 28 17.82 -18.44 3.11
C ASN A 28 16.68 -18.42 4.17
N ILE A 29 15.62 -17.67 3.87
CA ILE A 29 14.41 -17.58 4.68
C ILE A 29 13.34 -18.47 4.04
N PRO A 30 12.75 -19.44 4.78
CA PRO A 30 11.66 -20.24 4.24
C PRO A 30 10.46 -19.34 3.87
N PHE A 31 9.99 -19.51 2.64
CA PHE A 31 8.85 -18.78 2.09
C PHE A 31 7.62 -19.69 2.07
N ILE A 32 6.58 -19.26 2.76
CA ILE A 32 5.29 -19.95 2.78
C ILE A 32 4.28 -19.12 2.01
N ASP A 33 3.69 -19.77 1.00
CA ASP A 33 2.69 -19.19 0.13
C ASP A 33 1.32 -19.66 0.59
N CYS A 34 0.51 -18.75 1.14
CA CYS A 34 -0.87 -19.04 1.46
C CYS A 34 -1.75 -18.62 0.28
N ASP A 35 -2.43 -19.60 -0.32
CA ASP A 35 -3.35 -19.34 -1.43
C ASP A 35 -4.41 -18.30 -1.03
N TYR A 36 -4.64 -17.38 -1.96
CA TYR A 36 -5.52 -16.24 -1.79
C TYR A 36 -6.96 -16.57 -2.18
N ASP A 37 -7.92 -16.19 -1.34
CA ASP A 37 -9.36 -16.33 -1.60
C ASP A 37 -9.97 -14.98 -2.03
N VAL A 38 -9.99 -14.77 -3.35
CA VAL A 38 -10.53 -13.57 -4.02
C VAL A 38 -12.00 -13.34 -3.66
N ASP A 39 -12.78 -14.41 -3.65
CA ASP A 39 -14.22 -14.35 -3.45
C ASP A 39 -14.54 -14.05 -1.98
N ASN A 40 -13.81 -14.65 -1.05
CA ASN A 40 -13.93 -14.32 0.38
C ASN A 40 -13.59 -12.86 0.62
N TRP A 41 -12.49 -12.36 0.05
CA TRP A 41 -12.13 -10.94 0.19
C TRP A 41 -13.22 -10.01 -0.35
N HIS A 42 -13.73 -10.24 -1.56
CA HIS A 42 -14.82 -9.43 -2.09
C HIS A 42 -16.08 -9.51 -1.24
N SER A 43 -16.38 -10.68 -0.66
CA SER A 43 -17.53 -10.86 0.23
C SER A 43 -17.41 -10.04 1.52
N ARG A 44 -16.21 -9.97 2.13
CA ARG A 44 -15.98 -9.19 3.36
C ARG A 44 -15.92 -7.69 3.10
N MET A 45 -15.40 -7.27 1.94
CA MET A 45 -15.31 -5.86 1.57
C MET A 45 -16.64 -5.24 1.10
N LYS A 46 -17.69 -6.05 0.95
CA LYS A 46 -18.99 -5.60 0.47
C LYS A 46 -19.59 -4.54 1.40
N GLY A 47 -20.00 -3.41 0.82
CA GLY A 47 -20.51 -2.25 1.57
C GLY A 47 -19.44 -1.29 2.08
N MET A 48 -18.15 -1.64 1.95
CA MET A 48 -16.99 -0.80 2.28
C MET A 48 -16.22 -0.40 1.01
N GLU A 49 -16.79 -0.58 -0.19
CA GLU A 49 -16.06 -0.42 -1.46
C GLU A 49 -15.59 1.02 -1.70
N TYR A 50 -16.23 1.99 -1.06
CA TYR A 50 -15.99 3.43 -1.20
C TYR A 50 -15.41 4.09 0.06
N ASP A 51 -15.12 3.30 1.08
CA ASP A 51 -14.41 3.80 2.25
C ASP A 51 -13.02 4.29 1.84
N ALA A 52 -12.58 5.37 2.46
CA ALA A 52 -11.27 5.96 2.22
C ALA A 52 -10.13 4.97 2.56
N GLU A 53 -8.97 5.18 1.95
CA GLU A 53 -7.76 4.57 2.47
C GLU A 53 -7.49 5.01 3.91
N ARG A 54 -6.93 4.11 4.73
CA ARG A 54 -6.87 4.20 6.20
C ARG A 54 -8.25 4.19 6.90
N GLY A 55 -9.34 3.90 6.17
CA GLY A 55 -10.68 3.68 6.72
C GLY A 55 -10.96 2.21 7.09
N SER A 56 -12.23 1.90 7.36
CA SER A 56 -12.72 0.56 7.77
C SER A 56 -12.33 -0.57 6.82
N ARG A 57 -12.38 -0.31 5.50
CA ARG A 57 -11.90 -1.24 4.46
C ARG A 57 -10.47 -1.72 4.70
N CYS A 58 -9.57 -0.81 5.09
CA CYS A 58 -8.18 -1.16 5.36
C CYS A 58 -8.06 -2.01 6.63
N THR A 59 -8.84 -1.70 7.68
CA THR A 59 -8.90 -2.51 8.91
C THR A 59 -9.28 -3.95 8.59
N GLU A 60 -10.43 -4.16 7.92
CA GLU A 60 -10.92 -5.51 7.58
C GLU A 60 -9.88 -6.27 6.73
N CYS A 61 -9.23 -5.55 5.82
CA CYS A 61 -8.21 -6.11 4.96
C CYS A 61 -6.96 -6.57 5.75
N PHE A 62 -6.54 -5.82 6.76
CA PHE A 62 -5.43 -6.22 7.64
C PHE A 62 -5.85 -7.36 8.56
N ASP A 63 -7.07 -7.32 9.11
CA ASP A 63 -7.63 -8.39 9.94
C ASP A 63 -7.61 -9.71 9.19
N MET A 64 -8.14 -9.78 7.97
CA MET A 64 -8.12 -11.00 7.16
C MET A 64 -6.72 -11.59 6.99
N ARG A 65 -5.71 -10.74 6.71
CA ARG A 65 -4.33 -11.18 6.54
C ARG A 65 -3.74 -11.66 7.87
N MET A 66 -3.96 -10.92 8.95
CA MET A 66 -3.43 -11.25 10.28
C MET A 66 -4.09 -12.50 10.87
N GLU A 67 -5.39 -12.70 10.66
CA GLU A 67 -6.13 -13.90 11.06
C GLU A 67 -5.50 -15.16 10.45
N ARG A 68 -5.20 -15.13 9.14
CA ARG A 68 -4.60 -16.25 8.44
C ARG A 68 -3.14 -16.47 8.87
N THR A 69 -2.38 -15.40 9.10
CA THR A 69 -1.02 -15.48 9.66
C THR A 69 -1.02 -16.10 11.05
N ALA A 70 -1.92 -15.65 11.93
CA ALA A 70 -2.01 -16.14 13.29
C ALA A 70 -2.43 -17.61 13.35
N LEU A 71 -3.37 -18.03 12.49
CA LEU A 71 -3.74 -19.45 12.35
C LEU A 71 -2.55 -20.30 11.91
N TYR A 72 -1.85 -19.89 10.85
CA TYR A 72 -0.68 -20.63 10.38
C TYR A 72 0.41 -20.70 11.45
N ALA A 73 0.65 -19.58 12.15
CA ALA A 73 1.62 -19.50 13.23
C ALA A 73 1.29 -20.50 14.36
N TYR A 74 0.02 -20.54 14.76
CA TYR A 74 -0.47 -21.44 15.79
C TYR A 74 -0.40 -22.93 15.40
N GLU A 75 -0.76 -23.26 14.16
CA GLU A 75 -0.74 -24.66 13.65
C GLU A 75 0.68 -25.23 13.50
N ASN A 76 1.69 -24.37 13.44
CA ASN A 76 3.09 -24.74 13.23
C ASN A 76 3.99 -24.38 14.43
N ASP A 77 3.41 -24.19 15.61
CA ASP A 77 4.11 -23.94 16.88
C ASP A 77 5.08 -22.73 16.84
N TYR A 78 4.67 -21.64 16.20
CA TYR A 78 5.38 -20.37 16.27
C TYR A 78 4.86 -19.50 17.42
N ASP A 79 5.77 -18.89 18.18
CA ASP A 79 5.41 -18.08 19.34
C ASP A 79 5.13 -16.60 19.02
N VAL A 80 5.61 -16.11 17.87
CA VAL A 80 5.59 -14.66 17.53
C VAL A 80 5.27 -14.44 16.05
N ILE A 81 4.41 -13.46 15.79
CA ILE A 81 4.12 -12.92 14.46
C ILE A 81 4.44 -11.43 14.39
N ALA A 82 4.83 -10.95 13.21
CA ALA A 82 5.10 -9.55 12.92
C ALA A 82 4.71 -9.23 11.47
N THR A 83 4.62 -7.95 11.12
CA THR A 83 4.29 -7.53 9.75
C THR A 83 5.19 -6.41 9.27
N THR A 84 5.44 -6.40 7.96
CA THR A 84 6.08 -5.28 7.27
C THR A 84 5.08 -4.19 6.87
N ASN A 85 3.77 -4.42 6.99
CA ASN A 85 2.76 -3.42 6.62
C ASN A 85 2.83 -2.16 7.48
N ALA A 86 3.26 -2.27 8.74
CA ALA A 86 3.39 -1.13 9.64
C ALA A 86 4.55 -0.18 9.26
N THR A 87 5.49 -0.60 8.40
CA THR A 87 6.63 0.23 8.00
C THR A 87 6.31 1.26 6.91
N SER A 88 5.16 1.13 6.24
CA SER A 88 4.78 2.00 5.12
C SER A 88 4.13 3.29 5.60
N ARG A 89 4.62 4.44 5.15
CA ARG A 89 4.00 5.76 5.42
C ARG A 89 2.60 5.90 4.86
N TRP A 90 2.25 5.13 3.82
CA TRP A 90 0.91 5.11 3.26
C TRP A 90 -0.11 4.42 4.17
N LYS A 91 0.34 3.63 5.14
CA LYS A 91 -0.52 2.86 6.05
C LYS A 91 -0.56 3.51 7.42
N ASP A 92 -1.70 3.38 8.10
CA ASP A 92 -1.80 3.73 9.51
C ASP A 92 -1.20 2.58 10.34
N ALA A 93 -0.05 2.82 10.97
CA ALA A 93 0.64 1.83 11.78
C ALA A 93 -0.23 1.34 12.95
N ASN A 94 -1.00 2.23 13.60
CA ASN A 94 -1.89 1.85 14.70
C ASN A 94 -3.01 0.92 14.22
N GLN A 95 -3.55 1.17 13.03
CA GLN A 95 -4.57 0.31 12.41
C GLN A 95 -4.01 -1.09 12.12
N VAL A 96 -2.79 -1.17 11.59
CA VAL A 96 -2.11 -2.43 11.30
C VAL A 96 -1.81 -3.19 12.59
N ASP A 97 -1.23 -2.52 13.59
CA ASP A 97 -0.85 -3.13 14.85
C ASP A 97 -2.07 -3.60 15.64
N ALA A 98 -3.15 -2.81 15.67
CA ALA A 98 -4.40 -3.21 16.30
C ALA A 98 -4.96 -4.51 15.67
N SER A 99 -4.82 -4.67 14.36
CA SER A 99 -5.24 -5.90 13.65
C SER A 99 -4.34 -7.09 14.01
N GLY A 100 -3.03 -6.86 14.15
CA GLY A 100 -2.07 -7.86 14.62
C GLY A 100 -2.37 -8.34 16.05
N TYR A 101 -2.63 -7.41 16.97
CA TYR A 101 -3.02 -7.74 18.34
C TYR A 101 -4.33 -8.53 18.41
N ARG A 102 -5.38 -8.09 17.68
CA ARG A 102 -6.66 -8.81 17.62
C ARG A 102 -6.52 -10.24 17.11
N ALA A 103 -5.63 -10.47 16.14
CA ALA A 103 -5.40 -11.79 15.59
C ALA A 103 -4.64 -12.70 16.57
N ALA A 104 -3.60 -12.19 17.22
CA ALA A 104 -2.81 -12.93 18.21
C ALA A 104 -3.63 -13.26 19.47
N GLU A 105 -4.46 -12.33 19.95
CA GLU A 105 -5.29 -12.49 21.16
C GLU A 105 -6.22 -13.71 21.10
N ARG A 106 -6.64 -14.12 19.90
CA ARG A 106 -7.47 -15.33 19.68
C ARG A 106 -6.81 -16.62 20.14
N TYR A 107 -5.49 -16.65 20.24
CA TYR A 107 -4.70 -17.80 20.65
C TYR A 107 -4.09 -17.65 22.06
N GLY A 108 -4.46 -16.59 22.79
CA GLY A 108 -4.00 -16.33 24.15
C GLY A 108 -2.48 -16.17 24.25
N GLU A 109 -1.88 -16.72 25.30
CA GLU A 109 -0.44 -16.57 25.57
C GLU A 109 0.47 -17.33 24.59
N LYS A 110 -0.09 -18.24 23.78
CA LYS A 110 0.65 -19.09 22.84
C LYS A 110 1.17 -18.35 21.62
N LEU A 111 0.60 -17.17 21.32
CA LEU A 111 1.00 -16.38 20.16
C LEU A 111 1.06 -14.90 20.52
N LYS A 112 2.18 -14.26 20.19
CA LYS A 112 2.38 -12.83 20.45
C LYS A 112 2.54 -12.06 19.14
N TYR A 113 1.96 -10.87 19.10
CA TYR A 113 2.24 -9.91 18.03
C TYR A 113 3.40 -9.00 18.44
N TRP A 114 4.41 -8.91 17.59
CA TRP A 114 5.55 -8.02 17.79
C TRP A 114 5.37 -6.74 16.96
N ALA A 115 4.91 -5.68 17.64
CA ALA A 115 4.89 -4.33 17.11
C ALA A 115 6.20 -3.62 17.42
N CYS A 116 6.71 -2.86 16.45
CA CYS A 116 7.80 -1.92 16.65
C CYS A 116 7.63 -0.77 15.65
N ASP A 117 7.96 0.44 16.08
CA ASP A 117 7.92 1.60 15.20
C ASP A 117 9.10 1.57 14.23
N TRP A 118 8.78 1.30 12.97
CA TRP A 118 9.75 1.25 11.88
C TRP A 118 9.57 2.40 10.89
N GLN A 119 8.69 3.38 11.18
CA GLN A 119 8.40 4.51 10.28
C GLN A 119 9.42 5.66 10.45
N THR A 120 10.68 5.34 10.73
CA THR A 120 11.75 6.32 10.84
C THR A 120 12.34 6.65 9.46
N ASP A 121 12.92 7.85 9.34
CA ASP A 121 13.57 8.28 8.09
C ASP A 121 14.75 7.37 7.73
N GLU A 122 15.51 6.91 8.72
CA GLU A 122 16.62 5.97 8.53
C GLU A 122 16.15 4.62 7.96
N MET A 123 15.07 4.07 8.52
CA MET A 123 14.47 2.81 8.05
C MET A 123 13.84 2.97 6.67
N THR A 124 13.24 4.14 6.40
CA THR A 124 12.71 4.51 5.08
C THR A 124 13.83 4.53 4.04
N MET A 125 14.95 5.21 4.33
CA MET A 125 16.11 5.24 3.41
C MET A 125 16.69 3.84 3.18
N ARG A 126 16.77 3.02 4.23
CA ARG A 126 17.24 1.64 4.11
C ARG A 126 16.32 0.79 3.22
N LYS A 127 14.99 0.96 3.34
CA LYS A 127 14.00 0.32 2.45
C LYS A 127 14.33 0.63 0.99
N TYR A 128 14.51 1.90 0.66
CA TYR A 128 14.78 2.33 -0.72
C TYR A 128 16.12 1.85 -1.26
N GLN A 129 17.16 1.84 -0.43
CA GLN A 129 18.46 1.30 -0.82
C GLN A 129 18.36 -0.19 -1.17
N ILE A 130 17.66 -0.98 -0.35
CA ILE A 130 17.43 -2.41 -0.64
C ILE A 130 16.59 -2.55 -1.92
N SER A 131 15.51 -1.78 -2.04
CA SER A 131 14.62 -1.86 -3.20
C SER A 131 15.32 -1.53 -4.51
N ALA A 132 16.17 -0.51 -4.56
CA ALA A 132 16.94 -0.17 -5.75
C ALA A 132 18.02 -1.22 -6.06
N ASN A 133 18.70 -1.73 -5.03
CA ASN A 133 19.73 -2.76 -5.19
C ASN A 133 19.16 -4.08 -5.75
N GLU A 134 17.97 -4.48 -5.28
CA GLU A 134 17.28 -5.68 -5.76
C GLU A 134 16.43 -5.42 -7.02
N ARG A 135 16.29 -4.14 -7.42
CA ARG A 135 15.43 -3.68 -8.51
C ARG A 135 13.99 -4.19 -8.36
N PHE A 136 13.41 -4.01 -7.18
CA PHE A 136 12.03 -4.41 -6.93
C PHE A 136 11.03 -3.59 -7.75
N TYR A 137 9.89 -4.21 -8.06
CA TYR A 137 8.78 -3.55 -8.71
C TYR A 137 8.22 -2.41 -7.83
N LYS A 138 8.15 -1.22 -8.41
CA LYS A 138 7.58 -0.03 -7.76
C LYS A 138 6.07 -0.02 -7.93
N GLN A 139 5.37 -0.55 -6.93
CA GLN A 139 3.91 -0.56 -6.91
C GLN A 139 3.35 0.76 -6.38
N GLU A 140 2.57 1.47 -7.21
CA GLU A 140 2.04 2.82 -6.92
C GLU A 140 0.67 2.82 -6.23
N TYR A 141 0.25 1.69 -5.69
CA TYR A 141 -1.03 1.50 -5.01
C TYR A 141 -0.93 0.36 -3.99
N CYS A 142 -1.88 0.25 -3.05
CA CYS A 142 -1.82 -0.70 -1.94
C CYS A 142 -1.94 -2.19 -2.37
N GLY A 143 -2.31 -2.46 -3.62
CA GLY A 143 -2.47 -3.82 -4.16
C GLY A 143 -3.90 -4.35 -4.13
N CYS A 144 -4.89 -3.52 -3.75
CA CYS A 144 -6.31 -3.84 -3.89
C CYS A 144 -6.96 -3.06 -5.03
N SER A 145 -8.02 -3.61 -5.63
CA SER A 145 -8.75 -2.97 -6.74
C SER A 145 -9.32 -1.59 -6.38
N HIS A 146 -9.70 -1.39 -5.11
CA HIS A 146 -10.24 -0.12 -4.63
C HIS A 146 -9.16 0.96 -4.52
N SER A 147 -7.96 0.61 -4.03
CA SER A 147 -6.79 1.50 -4.00
C SER A 147 -6.40 1.92 -5.41
N LEU A 148 -6.36 0.98 -6.36
CA LEU A 148 -6.06 1.28 -7.77
C LEU A 148 -7.07 2.28 -8.38
N ARG A 149 -8.36 2.15 -8.06
CA ARG A 149 -9.38 3.10 -8.48
C ARG A 149 -9.13 4.48 -7.87
N ASP A 150 -8.92 4.54 -6.56
CA ASP A 150 -8.77 5.79 -5.80
C ASP A 150 -7.51 6.55 -6.27
N SER A 151 -6.37 5.86 -6.46
CA SER A 151 -5.16 6.44 -7.04
C SER A 151 -5.36 6.95 -8.47
N ASN A 152 -6.07 6.21 -9.33
CA ASN A 152 -6.35 6.65 -10.70
C ASN A 152 -7.32 7.83 -10.77
N ASP A 153 -8.30 7.90 -9.85
CA ASP A 153 -9.20 9.04 -9.74
C ASP A 153 -8.45 10.31 -9.32
N TRP A 154 -7.54 10.19 -8.34
CA TRP A 154 -6.63 11.26 -7.92
C TRP A 154 -5.71 11.69 -9.06
N ARG A 155 -5.05 10.75 -9.76
CA ARG A 155 -4.20 11.04 -10.92
C ARG A 155 -4.95 11.80 -12.00
N ARG A 156 -6.17 11.36 -12.33
CA ARG A 156 -7.01 12.03 -13.34
C ARG A 156 -7.41 13.45 -12.92
N ALA A 157 -7.73 13.69 -11.65
CA ALA A 157 -7.98 15.06 -11.16
C ALA A 157 -6.74 15.93 -11.32
N ASN A 158 -5.57 15.33 -11.13
CA ASN A 158 -4.27 15.99 -11.17
C ASN A 158 -3.59 16.02 -12.55
N GLY A 159 -4.28 15.58 -13.62
CA GLY A 159 -3.70 15.56 -14.98
C GLY A 159 -2.62 14.51 -15.20
N ILE A 160 -2.43 13.60 -14.24
CA ILE A 160 -1.42 12.54 -14.25
C ILE A 160 -1.93 11.32 -15.03
N PRO A 161 -1.09 10.65 -15.85
CA PRO A 161 -1.44 9.39 -16.50
C PRO A 161 -1.85 8.28 -15.52
N LYS A 162 -2.83 7.46 -15.89
CA LYS A 162 -3.27 6.31 -15.08
C LYS A 162 -2.14 5.30 -14.85
N ILE A 163 -2.20 4.61 -13.71
CA ILE A 163 -1.32 3.48 -13.39
C ILE A 163 -1.47 2.40 -14.48
N GLN A 164 -0.34 1.95 -15.02
CA GLN A 164 -0.28 0.86 -16.00
C GLN A 164 0.12 -0.45 -15.31
N ILE A 165 -0.74 -1.47 -15.41
CA ILE A 165 -0.44 -2.82 -14.93
C ILE A 165 0.32 -3.56 -16.02
N GLY A 166 1.53 -4.05 -15.71
CA GLY A 166 2.44 -4.67 -16.68
C GLY A 166 3.10 -3.70 -17.68
N GLY A 167 4.11 -4.17 -18.41
CA GLY A 167 4.92 -3.36 -19.35
C GLY A 167 6.23 -2.86 -18.73
N ASP A 168 6.90 -1.89 -19.36
CA ASP A 168 8.21 -1.38 -18.92
C ASP A 168 8.13 -0.06 -18.12
N THR A 169 7.00 0.64 -18.18
CA THR A 169 6.80 1.97 -17.57
C THR A 169 5.66 1.98 -16.54
N ALA A 170 5.80 2.74 -15.45
CA ALA A 170 4.79 2.88 -14.39
C ALA A 170 3.95 4.17 -14.53
N GLY A 171 3.58 4.56 -15.74
CA GLY A 171 2.78 5.79 -15.97
C GLY A 171 3.60 7.08 -15.92
N LEU A 172 4.19 7.45 -14.77
CA LEU A 172 4.99 8.67 -14.58
C LEU A 172 6.50 8.45 -14.45
N GLY A 173 6.95 7.19 -14.39
CA GLY A 173 8.36 6.90 -14.19
C GLY A 173 8.75 5.46 -14.50
N GLU A 174 9.92 5.09 -13.99
CA GLU A 174 10.45 3.74 -14.10
C GLU A 174 9.59 2.75 -13.31
N ARG A 175 9.50 1.53 -13.84
CA ARG A 175 8.73 0.45 -13.20
C ARG A 175 9.41 -0.14 -11.96
N PHE A 176 10.69 0.12 -11.80
CA PHE A 176 11.52 -0.45 -10.74
C PHE A 176 12.17 0.66 -9.95
N PHE A 177 12.44 0.42 -8.67
CA PHE A 177 13.27 1.32 -7.88
C PHE A 177 14.69 1.40 -8.48
N SER A 178 15.22 2.61 -8.57
CA SER A 178 16.51 2.86 -9.21
C SER A 178 17.37 3.86 -8.46
N ASP A 179 16.80 4.98 -8.01
CA ASP A 179 17.48 5.99 -7.20
C ASP A 179 16.84 6.10 -5.81
N PRO A 180 17.48 5.56 -4.75
CA PRO A 180 16.94 5.60 -3.41
C PRO A 180 16.64 6.98 -2.85
N ILE A 181 17.32 8.03 -3.32
CA ILE A 181 17.14 9.40 -2.84
C ILE A 181 15.89 9.99 -3.48
N VAL A 182 15.78 9.88 -4.81
CA VAL A 182 14.61 10.36 -5.56
C VAL A 182 13.36 9.60 -5.13
N ASP A 183 13.45 8.27 -5.06
CA ASP A 183 12.35 7.41 -4.66
C ASP A 183 11.89 7.68 -3.21
N ALA A 184 12.82 8.03 -2.30
CA ALA A 184 12.47 8.42 -0.93
C ALA A 184 11.77 9.77 -0.84
N GLN A 185 12.17 10.73 -1.67
CA GLN A 185 11.55 12.06 -1.70
C GLN A 185 10.11 12.02 -2.24
N GLU A 186 9.80 11.10 -3.15
CA GLU A 186 8.44 10.89 -3.64
C GLU A 186 7.45 10.41 -2.55
N GLU A 187 7.95 9.73 -1.51
CA GLU A 187 7.14 9.36 -0.32
C GLU A 187 7.40 10.27 0.89
N ALA A 188 7.85 11.50 0.66
CA ALA A 188 7.96 12.49 1.73
C ALA A 188 6.62 12.68 2.44
N GLN A 189 6.65 12.95 3.75
CA GLN A 189 5.44 12.99 4.58
C GLN A 189 4.41 14.02 4.05
N GLU A 190 4.87 15.16 3.54
CA GLU A 190 4.02 16.20 2.96
C GLU A 190 3.19 15.70 1.78
N VAL A 191 3.80 14.90 0.90
CA VAL A 191 3.15 14.29 -0.27
C VAL A 191 2.07 13.30 0.17
N VAL A 192 2.43 12.45 1.14
CA VAL A 192 1.51 11.46 1.70
C VAL A 192 0.30 12.17 2.33
N ASP A 193 0.54 13.21 3.11
CA ASP A 193 -0.50 13.97 3.79
C ASP A 193 -1.43 14.69 2.80
N GLU A 194 -0.89 15.26 1.72
CA GLU A 194 -1.68 15.88 0.65
C GLU A 194 -2.61 14.86 -0.04
N PHE A 195 -2.09 13.68 -0.38
CA PHE A 195 -2.89 12.62 -0.98
C PHE A 195 -4.07 12.24 -0.07
N PHE A 196 -3.81 12.02 1.23
CA PHE A 196 -4.85 11.64 2.18
C PHE A 196 -5.86 12.76 2.44
N ALA A 197 -5.44 14.03 2.43
CA ALA A 197 -6.35 15.16 2.54
C ALA A 197 -7.38 15.15 1.38
N GLN A 198 -6.90 14.99 0.15
CA GLN A 198 -7.75 14.94 -1.05
C GLN A 198 -8.64 13.69 -1.07
N ALA A 199 -8.08 12.52 -0.73
CA ALA A 199 -8.82 11.26 -0.68
C ALA A 199 -9.97 11.29 0.34
N ASN A 200 -9.74 11.89 1.51
CA ASN A 200 -10.76 12.03 2.55
C ASN A 200 -11.92 12.96 2.14
N GLU A 201 -11.64 14.04 1.41
CA GLU A 201 -12.70 14.91 0.87
C GLU A 201 -13.55 14.18 -0.19
N LEU A 202 -12.92 13.36 -1.05
CA LEU A 202 -13.62 12.52 -2.01
C LEU A 202 -14.49 11.44 -1.34
N ALA A 203 -14.02 10.87 -0.24
CA ALA A 203 -14.79 9.90 0.54
C ALA A 203 -16.03 10.53 1.18
N LYS A 204 -15.94 11.78 1.68
CA LYS A 204 -17.09 12.53 2.23
C LYS A 204 -18.20 12.78 1.20
N ALA A 205 -17.88 12.81 -0.10
CA ALA A 205 -18.88 12.93 -1.17
C ALA A 205 -19.75 11.66 -1.35
N GLY A 206 -19.38 10.54 -0.70
CA GLY A 206 -20.13 9.30 -0.67
C GLY A 206 -20.21 8.58 -2.02
N ASN A 207 -21.23 7.73 -2.19
CA ASN A 207 -21.39 6.85 -3.37
C ASN A 207 -21.93 7.57 -4.63
N CYS A 208 -22.22 8.87 -4.54
CA CYS A 208 -22.84 9.60 -5.63
C CYS A 208 -21.79 10.01 -6.68
N LYS A 209 -21.84 9.39 -7.87
CA LYS A 209 -20.90 9.66 -8.97
C LYS A 209 -20.84 11.14 -9.38
N SER A 210 -21.97 11.85 -9.37
CA SER A 210 -22.01 13.28 -9.73
C SER A 210 -21.30 14.13 -8.68
N LYS A 211 -21.58 13.92 -7.38
CA LYS A 211 -20.91 14.64 -6.29
C LYS A 211 -19.40 14.42 -6.29
N ARG A 212 -18.94 13.17 -6.50
CA ARG A 212 -17.50 12.88 -6.61
C ARG A 212 -16.86 13.58 -7.80
N LYS A 213 -17.53 13.63 -8.96
CA LYS A 213 -17.03 14.32 -10.16
C LYS A 213 -16.93 15.83 -9.94
N GLU A 214 -17.87 16.41 -9.20
CA GLU A 214 -17.89 17.82 -8.82
C GLU A 214 -16.75 18.14 -7.85
N THR A 215 -16.52 17.33 -6.81
CA THR A 215 -15.39 17.46 -5.89
C THR A 215 -14.04 17.36 -6.61
N LEU A 216 -13.89 16.44 -7.58
CA LEU A 216 -12.69 16.35 -8.41
C LEU A 216 -12.47 17.59 -9.30
N HIS A 217 -13.52 18.35 -9.63
CA HIS A 217 -13.41 19.57 -10.45
C HIS A 217 -12.90 20.76 -9.65
N VAL A 218 -13.26 20.86 -8.36
CA VAL A 218 -12.78 21.91 -7.44
C VAL A 218 -11.25 21.93 -7.35
N TYR A 219 -10.60 20.76 -7.40
CA TYR A 219 -9.14 20.67 -7.36
C TYR A 219 -8.45 21.09 -8.66
N LYS A 220 -9.11 20.98 -9.82
CA LYS A 220 -8.55 21.52 -11.08
C LYS A 220 -8.41 23.04 -11.05
N ASP A 221 -9.35 23.74 -10.41
CA ASP A 221 -9.33 25.20 -10.34
C ASP A 221 -8.38 25.75 -9.27
N ARG A 222 -8.03 24.97 -8.24
CA ARG A 222 -6.98 25.35 -7.27
C ARG A 222 -5.59 25.51 -7.90
N ARG A 223 -5.32 24.83 -9.03
CA ARG A 223 -4.03 24.85 -9.72
C ARG A 223 -3.81 26.03 -10.67
N LYS A 224 -4.82 26.87 -10.90
CA LYS A 224 -4.69 28.07 -11.77
C LYS A 224 -3.77 29.17 -11.22
N ASN A 225 -3.13 28.95 -10.07
CA ASN A 225 -2.19 29.90 -9.46
C ASN A 225 -0.71 29.49 -9.63
N GLU A 226 -0.40 28.48 -10.43
CA GLU A 226 0.99 28.16 -10.84
C GLU A 226 1.27 28.72 -12.24
N ALA A 227 2.46 29.30 -12.42
CA ALA A 227 2.80 30.23 -13.50
C ALA A 227 2.73 29.66 -14.93
N ASP A 228 2.45 30.55 -15.87
CA ASP A 228 2.14 30.31 -17.29
C ASP A 228 3.41 30.19 -18.17
N ASP A 229 4.47 29.54 -17.69
CA ASP A 229 5.76 29.49 -18.40
C ASP A 229 6.07 28.16 -19.09
N GLY A 230 5.22 27.14 -18.97
CA GLY A 230 5.29 25.92 -19.80
C GLY A 230 6.62 25.16 -19.73
N LEU A 231 7.49 25.50 -18.77
CA LEU A 231 8.75 24.85 -18.47
C LEU A 231 8.62 24.25 -17.08
N ILE A 232 8.44 22.93 -17.04
CA ILE A 232 8.57 22.16 -15.80
C ILE A 232 10.07 22.13 -15.46
N ASN A 233 10.55 23.23 -14.88
CA ASN A 233 11.93 23.36 -14.42
C ASN A 233 11.91 23.56 -12.90
N GLY A 234 12.09 22.44 -12.20
CA GLY A 234 12.44 22.43 -10.80
C GLY A 234 11.66 21.39 -10.02
N PHE A 235 12.27 20.20 -9.87
CA PHE A 235 12.09 19.31 -8.73
C PHE A 235 10.65 19.10 -8.28
N ASN A 236 9.93 18.30 -9.05
CA ASN A 236 8.95 17.33 -8.59
C ASN A 236 8.42 16.66 -9.85
N ASN A 237 8.79 15.40 -10.09
CA ASN A 237 8.10 14.60 -11.10
C ASN A 237 6.66 14.35 -10.58
N TRP A 238 5.74 15.26 -10.87
CA TRP A 238 4.29 15.09 -10.81
C TRP A 238 3.69 15.32 -12.19
#